data_AF-A0AAW1V972-F1
#
_entry.id   AF-A0AAW1V972-F1
#
_cell.length_a   1.000
_cell.length_b   1.000
_cell.length_c   1.000
_cell.angle_alpha   90.00
_cell.angle_beta   90.00
_cell.angle_gamma   90.00
#
_symmetry.space_group_name_H-M   'P 1'
#
loop_
_entity.id
_entity.type
_entity.pdbx_description
1 polymer ?
#
loop_
_entity_poly.entity_id
_entity_poly.type
_entity_poly.pdbx_seq_one_letter_code
_entity_poly.pdbx_strand_id
1 'polypeptide(L)' 'MNQVTIEYYRGLPQVTVPLPSRRERCVFTLKPITNTVGDFLEMLRKEDKGIDTVACRKNDGTRIASSNTIETYWRKISN' A
#
# COMPACT_ATOMS: atom_id res chain seq x y z
N MET A 1 -2.40 -15.03 -9.87
CA MET A 1 -1.27 -14.06 -9.95
C MET A 1 -1.67 -12.72 -9.33
N ASN A 2 -2.22 -12.71 -8.10
CA ASN A 2 -2.78 -11.49 -7.47
C ASN A 2 -2.00 -11.09 -6.22
N GLN A 3 -0.71 -11.40 -6.18
CA GLN A 3 0.10 -11.16 -5.00
C GLN A 3 0.66 -9.74 -5.03
N VAL A 4 0.48 -9.03 -3.92
CA VAL A 4 1.20 -7.78 -3.63
C VAL A 4 2.57 -8.14 -3.09
N THR A 5 3.61 -7.50 -3.61
CA THR A 5 4.99 -7.68 -3.13
C THR A 5 5.56 -6.36 -2.64
N ILE A 6 6.49 -6.45 -1.69
CA ILE A 6 7.18 -5.30 -1.13
C ILE A 6 8.67 -5.57 -1.22
N GLU A 7 9.41 -4.64 -1.78
CA GLU A 7 10.87 -4.65 -1.82
C GLU A 7 11.43 -3.32 -1.34
N TYR A 8 12.65 -3.32 -0.81
CA TYR A 8 13.34 -2.08 -0.46
C TYR A 8 14.33 -1.73 -1.56
N TYR A 9 14.07 -0.65 -2.28
CA TYR A 9 14.96 -0.13 -3.30
C TYR A 9 15.50 1.23 -2.88
N ARG A 10 16.83 1.33 -2.77
CA ARG A 10 17.53 2.55 -2.32
C ARG A 10 16.99 3.10 -0.99
N GLY A 11 16.66 2.20 -0.06
CA GLY A 11 16.15 2.55 1.27
C GLY A 11 14.67 2.94 1.33
N LEU A 12 13.95 2.89 0.21
CA LEU A 12 12.52 3.17 0.16
C LEU A 12 11.72 1.89 -0.13
N PRO A 13 10.62 1.62 0.60
CA PRO A 13 9.72 0.54 0.26
C PRO A 13 9.01 0.80 -1.07
N GLN A 14 9.10 -0.17 -1.97
CA GLN A 14 8.38 -0.24 -3.23
C GLN A 14 7.32 -1.33 -3.12
N VAL A 15 6.06 -0.93 -3.21
CA VAL A 15 4.91 -1.84 -3.16
C VAL A 15 4.44 -2.08 -4.58
N THR A 16 4.53 -3.32 -5.04
CA THR A 16 4.04 -3.73 -6.36
C THR A 16 2.65 -4.31 -6.22
N VAL A 17 1.67 -3.69 -6.90
CA VAL A 17 0.25 -4.05 -6.81
C VAL A 17 -0.30 -4.38 -8.20
N PRO A 18 -0.97 -5.53 -8.39
CA PRO A 18 -1.78 -5.76 -9.58
C PRO A 18 -3.09 -4.95 -9.47
N LEU A 19 -3.26 -3.94 -10.32
CA LEU A 19 -4.45 -3.08 -10.27
C LEU A 19 -5.60 -3.68 -11.09
N PRO A 20 -6.87 -3.63 -10.61
CA PRO A 20 -8.00 -4.31 -11.24
C PRO A 20 -8.24 -3.98 -12.72
N SER A 21 -8.13 -2.70 -13.10
CA SER A 21 -8.43 -2.24 -14.44
C SER A 21 -7.20 -2.25 -15.36
N ARG A 22 -6.02 -2.54 -14.80
CA ARG A 22 -4.77 -2.60 -15.54
C ARG A 22 -4.41 -4.06 -15.82
N ARG A 23 -3.84 -4.34 -17.00
CA ARG A 23 -3.29 -5.67 -17.32
C ARG A 23 -1.83 -5.83 -16.90
N GLU A 24 -1.36 -4.95 -16.02
CA GLU A 24 0.03 -4.85 -15.57
C GLU A 24 0.09 -4.58 -14.06
N ARG A 25 1.31 -4.68 -13.51
CA ARG A 25 1.58 -4.35 -12.11
C ARG A 25 2.11 -2.93 -12.00
N CYS A 26 1.62 -2.19 -11.02
CA CYS A 26 2.09 -0.84 -10.75
C CYS A 26 2.95 -0.83 -9.48
N VAL A 27 4.06 -0.09 -9.53
CA VAL A 27 5.00 0.04 -8.42
C VAL A 27 4.80 1.39 -7.74
N PHE A 28 4.55 1.36 -6.43
CA PHE A 28 4.37 2.54 -5.60
C PHE A 28 5.55 2.68 -4.66
N THR A 29 6.37 3.72 -4.85
CA THR A 29 7.48 4.03 -3.93
C THR A 29 6.95 4.90 -2.79
N LEU A 30 7.10 4.44 -1.55
CA LEU A 30 6.61 5.14 -0.37
C LEU A 30 7.77 5.68 0.47
N LYS A 31 7.59 6.86 1.06
CA LYS A 31 8.50 7.44 2.05
C LYS A 31 8.01 7.05 3.45
N PRO A 32 8.72 6.17 4.19
CA PRO A 32 8.19 5.59 5.43
C PRO A 32 7.74 6.60 6.50
N ILE A 33 8.45 7.72 6.59
CA ILE A 33 8.25 8.75 7.62
C ILE A 33 7.14 9.73 7.22
N THR A 34 7.11 10.16 5.96
CA THR A 34 6.22 11.24 5.52
C THR A 34 4.93 10.74 4.87
N ASN A 35 4.94 9.54 4.29
CA ASN A 35 3.71 8.96 3.76
C ASN A 35 2.97 8.21 4.86
N THR A 36 1.66 8.28 4.76
CA THR A 36 0.69 7.57 5.57
C THR A 36 0.03 6.45 4.76
N VAL A 37 -0.67 5.56 5.46
CA VAL A 37 -1.54 4.56 4.82
C VAL A 37 -2.58 5.24 3.94
N GLY A 38 -3.12 6.38 4.37
CA GLY A 38 -4.06 7.20 3.58
C GLY A 38 -3.48 7.64 2.25
N ASP A 39 -2.25 8.16 2.25
CA ASP A 39 -1.58 8.59 1.02
C ASP A 39 -1.44 7.42 0.04
N PHE A 40 -1.05 6.24 0.52
CA PHE A 40 -0.92 5.06 -0.33
C PHE A 40 -2.26 4.62 -0.93
N LEU A 41 -3.33 4.60 -0.14
CA LEU A 41 -4.68 4.29 -0.63
C LEU A 41 -5.17 5.30 -1.67
N GLU A 42 -4.81 6.58 -1.50
CA GLU A 42 -5.12 7.62 -2.46
C GLU A 42 -4.33 7.46 -3.77
N MET A 43 -3.04 7.10 -3.69
CA MET A 43 -2.22 6.78 -4.86
C MET A 43 -2.85 5.65 -5.68
N LEU A 44 -3.34 4.58 -5.04
CA LEU A 44 -4.03 3.47 -5.71
C LEU A 44 -5.27 3.95 -6.48
N ARG A 45 -6.15 4.73 -5.83
CA ARG A 45 -7.38 5.27 -6.45
C ARG A 45 -7.10 6.30 -7.55
N LYS A 46 -5.98 7.01 -7.46
CA LYS A 46 -5.56 7.95 -8.49
C LYS A 46 -5.10 7.19 -9.74
N GLU A 47 -4.34 6.12 -9.57
CA GLU A 47 -3.79 5.32 -10.66
C GLU A 47 -4.84 4.43 -11.35
N ASP A 48 -5.80 3.91 -10.60
CA ASP A 48 -6.87 3.06 -11.13
C ASP A 48 -8.26 3.53 -10.68
N LYS A 49 -9.03 4.05 -11.65
CA LYS A 49 -10.40 4.55 -11.46
C LYS A 49 -11.45 3.45 -11.34
N GLY A 50 -11.13 2.20 -11.66
CA GLY A 50 -12.02 1.05 -11.40
C GLY A 50 -11.93 0.51 -9.97
N ILE A 51 -11.13 1.15 -9.09
CA ILE A 51 -11.14 0.82 -7.67
C ILE A 51 -12.34 1.48 -7.00
N ASP A 52 -13.38 0.69 -6.73
CA ASP A 52 -14.54 1.14 -5.94
C ASP A 52 -14.17 1.29 -4.46
N THR A 53 -13.42 0.32 -3.92
CA THR A 53 -13.04 0.28 -2.50
C THR A 53 -11.64 -0.27 -2.33
N VAL A 54 -10.88 0.36 -1.43
CA VAL A 54 -9.55 -0.10 -1.02
C VAL A 54 -9.34 0.23 0.45
N ALA A 55 -8.75 -0.71 1.19
CA ALA A 55 -8.45 -0.57 2.61
C ALA A 55 -7.25 -1.44 3.00
N CYS A 56 -6.45 -0.96 3.96
CA CYS A 56 -5.41 -1.76 4.61
C CYS A 56 -5.96 -2.37 5.90
N ARG A 57 -5.76 -3.67 6.07
CA ARG A 57 -6.16 -4.43 7.26
C ARG A 57 -4.99 -5.28 7.75
N LYS A 58 -5.00 -5.63 9.03
CA LYS A 58 -4.15 -6.69 9.58
C LYS A 58 -4.69 -8.06 9.18
N ASN A 59 -3.89 -9.11 9.42
CA ASN A 59 -4.29 -10.50 9.20
C ASN A 59 -5.50 -10.92 10.06
N ASP A 60 -5.69 -10.28 11.22
CA ASP A 60 -6.88 -10.48 12.08
C ASP A 60 -8.14 -9.74 11.58
N GLY A 61 -8.05 -9.00 10.47
CA GLY A 61 -9.16 -8.24 9.89
C GLY A 61 -9.30 -6.81 10.42
N THR A 62 -8.55 -6.42 11.45
CA THR A 62 -8.57 -5.05 12.03
C THR A 62 -8.14 -4.02 11.00
N ARG A 63 -8.95 -2.99 10.80
CA ARG A 63 -8.63 -1.89 9.88
C ARG A 63 -7.50 -1.02 10.44
N ILE A 64 -6.55 -0.68 9.59
CA ILE A 64 -5.49 0.27 9.93
C ILE A 64 -5.98 1.69 9.66
N ALA A 65 -5.72 2.60 10.59
CA ALA A 65 -6.08 4.01 10.44
C ALA A 65 -5.28 4.66 9.31
N SER A 66 -5.93 5.50 8.50
CA SER A 66 -5.29 6.19 7.37
C SER A 66 -4.16 7.12 7.80
N SER A 67 -4.22 7.68 9.01
CA SER A 67 -3.20 8.58 9.56
C SER A 67 -1.94 7.87 10.05
N ASN A 68 -1.90 6.53 10.08
CA ASN A 68 -0.66 5.83 10.45
C ASN A 68 0.39 6.05 9.36
N THR A 69 1.60 6.43 9.77
CA THR A 69 2.76 6.44 8.87
C THR A 69 3.03 5.04 8.33
N ILE A 70 3.60 4.98 7.14
CA ILE A 70 3.99 3.72 6.50
C ILE A 70 4.99 2.94 7.38
N GLU A 71 5.94 3.63 8.02
CA GLU A 71 6.85 3.03 9.01
C GLU A 71 6.10 2.36 10.17
N THR A 72 5.17 3.08 10.81
CA THR A 72 4.40 2.56 11.95
C THR A 72 3.56 1.36 11.53
N TYR A 73 2.98 1.40 10.33
CA TYR A 73 2.20 0.30 9.78
C TYR A 73 3.06 -0.96 9.58
N TRP A 74 4.24 -0.83 8.97
CA TRP A 74 5.15 -1.96 8.76
C TRP A 74 5.60 -2.64 10.05
N ARG A 75 5.89 -1.85 11.09
CA ARG A 75 6.21 -2.41 12.41
C ARG A 75 5.05 -3.18 13.03
N LYS A 76 3.81 -2.76 12.76
CA LYS A 76 2.58 -3.38 13.29
C LYS A 76 2.17 -4.68 12.59
N ILE A 77 2.63 -4.93 11.36
CA ILE A 77 2.32 -6.17 10.62
C ILE A 77 3.40 -7.25 10.77
N SER A 78 4.58 -6.89 11.27
CA SER A 78 5.72 -7.79 11.44
C SER A 78 5.77 -8.44 12.84
N ASN A 79 4.79 -8.16 13.71
CA ASN A 79 4.63 -8.71 15.05
C ASN A 79 3.27 -9.39 15.20
#